data_AF-A0A7V9BG18-F1
#
_entry.id   AF-A0A7V9BG18-F1
#
_cell.length_a   1.000
_cell.length_b   1.000
_cell.length_c   1.000
_cell.angle_alpha   90.00
_cell.angle_beta   90.00
_cell.angle_gamma   90.00
#
_symmetry.space_group_name_H-M   'P 1'
#
loop_
_entity.id
_entity.type
_entity.pdbx_description
1 polymer ?
#
loop_
_entity_poly.entity_id
_entity_poly.type
_entity_poly.pdbx_seq_one_letter_code
_entity_poly.pdbx_strand_id
1 'polypeptide(L)'
;MPETGADLGGFLEAAGRSLVDAQDSLAGGLVDVPPAVAISEAGLEVKAAMVRRADGAVALELISAQDMRSGNITPGLLSTVRVQYVAVAADTVVPPSEQPTKTPKDVIDGVRSREDVAALDKILGGLVFEASFVAGQRRWLVTAKDAEQRLVREVIVPDGKR
;
A
#
# COMPACT_ATOMS: atom_id res chain seq x y z
N MET A 1 -34.42 12.22 -15.71
CA MET A 1 -34.66 12.10 -14.26
C MET A 1 -33.35 12.45 -13.58
N PRO A 2 -33.34 13.18 -12.45
CA PRO A 2 -32.07 13.46 -11.77
C PRO A 2 -31.45 12.13 -11.36
N GLU A 3 -30.18 11.94 -11.71
CA GLU A 3 -29.35 10.81 -11.33
C GLU A 3 -29.16 10.84 -9.80
N THR A 4 -30.16 10.38 -9.04
CA THR A 4 -30.10 10.32 -7.58
C THR A 4 -29.14 9.22 -7.17
N GLY A 5 -27.96 9.60 -6.68
CA GLY A 5 -27.00 8.68 -6.08
C GLY A 5 -25.56 9.17 -6.18
N ALA A 6 -24.77 8.97 -5.14
CA ALA A 6 -23.33 9.20 -5.20
C ALA A 6 -22.67 8.06 -5.99
N ASP A 7 -21.72 8.38 -6.85
CA ASP A 7 -20.83 7.34 -7.39
C ASP A 7 -20.09 6.64 -6.25
N LEU A 8 -20.02 5.31 -6.28
CA LEU A 8 -19.39 4.53 -5.23
C LEU A 8 -17.89 4.87 -5.10
N GLY A 9 -17.18 5.06 -6.22
CA GLY A 9 -15.76 5.44 -6.21
C GLY A 9 -15.56 6.80 -5.55
N GLY A 10 -16.34 7.79 -5.96
CA GLY A 10 -16.31 9.14 -5.36
C GLY A 10 -16.69 9.15 -3.87
N PHE A 11 -17.67 8.32 -3.47
CA PHE A 11 -18.05 8.17 -2.07
C PHE A 11 -16.90 7.60 -1.21
N LEU A 12 -16.24 6.54 -1.69
CA LEU A 12 -15.12 5.92 -0.98
C LEU A 12 -13.92 6.86 -0.87
N GLU A 13 -13.63 7.64 -1.92
CA GLU A 13 -12.57 8.65 -1.90
C GLU A 13 -12.87 9.75 -0.87
N ALA A 14 -14.10 10.27 -0.85
CA ALA A 14 -14.52 11.30 0.10
C ALA A 14 -14.49 10.77 1.55
N ALA A 15 -14.94 9.53 1.79
CA ALA A 15 -14.87 8.89 3.09
C ALA A 15 -13.41 8.66 3.54
N GLY A 16 -12.52 8.28 2.61
CA GLY A 16 -11.08 8.17 2.86
C GLY A 16 -10.45 9.50 3.26
N ARG A 17 -10.72 10.58 2.51
CA ARG A 17 -10.24 11.93 2.84
C ARG A 17 -10.74 12.40 4.20
N SER A 18 -12.03 12.19 4.49
CA SER A 18 -12.61 12.54 5.79
C SER A 18 -11.96 11.80 6.96
N LEU A 19 -11.52 10.55 6.75
CA LEU A 19 -10.80 9.79 7.78
C LEU A 19 -9.39 10.36 8.01
N VAL A 20 -8.69 10.74 6.94
CA VAL A 20 -7.38 11.41 7.02
C VAL A 20 -7.50 12.75 7.77
N ASP A 21 -8.47 13.58 7.40
CA ASP A 21 -8.72 14.85 8.09
C ASP A 21 -9.04 14.64 9.58
N ALA A 22 -9.80 13.59 9.91
CA ALA A 22 -10.08 13.22 11.29
C ALA A 22 -8.81 12.77 12.05
N GLN A 23 -7.93 11.99 11.40
CA GLN A 23 -6.63 11.60 11.96
C GLN A 23 -5.73 12.81 12.22
N ASP A 24 -5.64 13.74 11.28
CA ASP A 24 -4.87 14.97 11.41
C ASP A 24 -5.39 15.85 12.56
N SER A 25 -6.71 15.90 12.74
CA SER A 25 -7.33 16.62 13.86
C SER A 25 -7.04 15.97 15.22
N LEU A 26 -6.95 14.63 15.29
CA LEU A 26 -6.62 13.87 16.50
C LEU A 26 -5.14 13.98 16.86
N ALA A 27 -4.26 14.09 15.87
CA ALA A 27 -2.83 14.30 16.07
C ALA A 27 -2.51 15.66 16.72
N GLY A 28 -3.45 16.62 16.70
CA GLY A 28 -3.57 17.69 17.70
C GLY A 28 -2.32 18.56 17.93
N GLY A 29 -1.42 18.70 16.94
CA GLY A 29 -0.17 19.45 17.11
C GLY A 29 0.88 18.77 18.00
N LEU A 30 0.71 17.47 18.32
CA LEU A 30 1.77 16.65 18.90
C LEU A 30 2.82 16.39 17.81
N VAL A 31 3.90 17.16 17.86
CA VAL A 31 5.13 16.87 17.11
C VAL A 31 5.59 15.46 17.52
N ASP A 32 5.84 14.59 16.54
CA ASP A 32 6.36 13.22 16.66
C ASP A 32 5.40 12.07 17.03
N VAL A 33 4.08 12.17 16.81
CA VAL A 33 3.23 10.96 16.79
C VAL A 33 2.91 10.55 15.35
N PRO A 34 3.38 9.38 14.87
CA PRO A 34 3.00 8.88 13.55
C PRO A 34 1.47 8.76 13.45
N PRO A 35 0.81 9.35 12.44
CA PRO A 35 -0.66 9.36 12.29
C PRO A 35 -1.30 7.96 12.36
N ALA A 36 -0.54 6.94 11.98
CA ALA A 36 -0.94 5.54 12.02
C ALA A 36 -1.10 4.94 13.42
N VAL A 37 -0.67 5.64 14.48
CA VAL A 37 -0.82 5.16 15.86
C VAL A 37 -2.20 5.52 16.44
N ALA A 38 -2.90 6.52 15.89
CA ALA A 38 -4.15 7.03 16.48
C ALA A 38 -5.41 6.23 16.10
N ILE A 39 -5.45 5.62 14.91
CA ILE A 39 -6.58 4.81 14.45
C ILE A 39 -6.04 3.53 13.81
N SER A 40 -6.00 2.43 14.57
CA SER A 40 -5.54 1.12 14.08
C SER A 40 -6.51 0.50 13.07
N GLU A 41 -7.81 0.74 13.25
CA GLU A 41 -8.88 0.23 12.39
C GLU A 41 -10.06 1.22 12.40
N ALA A 42 -10.61 1.55 11.23
CA ALA A 42 -11.88 2.26 11.12
C ALA A 42 -12.84 1.51 10.22
N GLY A 43 -14.06 1.27 10.71
CA GLY A 43 -15.13 0.62 9.98
C GLY A 43 -16.22 1.62 9.61
N LEU A 44 -16.55 1.72 8.32
CA LEU A 44 -17.73 2.44 7.85
C LEU A 44 -18.77 1.43 7.37
N GLU A 45 -19.91 1.38 8.06
CA GLU A 45 -21.06 0.57 7.65
C GLU A 45 -22.18 1.49 7.17
N VAL A 46 -22.59 1.33 5.91
CA VAL A 46 -23.69 2.10 5.32
C VAL A 46 -24.74 1.15 4.77
N LYS A 47 -26.00 1.43 5.10
CA LYS A 47 -27.17 0.80 4.48
C LYS A 47 -27.66 1.68 3.35
N ALA A 48 -27.45 1.24 2.13
CA ALA A 48 -27.82 1.99 0.92
C ALA A 48 -28.45 1.05 -0.11
N ALA A 49 -29.27 1.61 -1.00
CA ALA A 49 -29.64 0.92 -2.21
C ALA A 49 -28.48 1.02 -3.22
N MET A 50 -28.16 -0.09 -3.90
CA MET A 50 -27.20 -0.06 -5.01
C MET A 50 -27.97 -0.13 -6.31
N VAL A 51 -27.70 0.83 -7.19
CA VAL A 51 -28.30 0.88 -8.53
C VAL A 51 -27.19 0.91 -9.55
N ARG A 52 -27.23 -0.02 -10.51
CA ARG A 52 -26.35 0.03 -11.68
C ARG A 52 -26.94 1.03 -12.67
N ARG A 53 -26.16 2.06 -13.00
CA ARG A 53 -26.51 3.08 -14.01
C ARG A 53 -26.39 2.52 -15.42
N ALA A 54 -26.99 3.23 -16.38
CA ALA A 54 -26.98 2.87 -17.79
C ALA A 54 -25.57 2.88 -18.43
N ASP A 55 -24.63 3.61 -17.83
CA ASP A 55 -23.20 3.66 -18.21
C ASP A 55 -22.37 2.52 -17.59
N GLY A 56 -22.99 1.64 -16.79
CA GLY A 56 -22.33 0.53 -16.11
C GLY A 56 -21.74 0.87 -14.74
N ALA A 57 -21.75 2.15 -14.32
CA ALA A 57 -21.31 2.57 -13.00
C ALA A 57 -22.28 2.13 -11.90
N VAL A 58 -21.79 2.01 -10.67
CA VAL A 58 -22.61 1.66 -9.50
C VAL A 58 -22.85 2.92 -8.67
N ALA A 59 -24.11 3.29 -8.54
CA ALA A 59 -24.57 4.40 -7.72
C ALA A 59 -25.03 3.88 -6.35
N LEU A 60 -24.63 4.61 -5.31
CA LEU A 60 -25.18 4.48 -3.96
C LEU A 60 -26.33 5.46 -3.81
N GLU A 61 -27.51 4.94 -3.51
CA GLU A 61 -28.68 5.74 -3.16
C GLU A 61 -28.94 5.62 -1.66
N LEU A 62 -28.80 6.76 -0.95
CA LEU A 62 -29.05 6.82 0.47
C LEU A 62 -30.54 6.73 0.74
N ILE A 63 -30.91 5.86 1.68
CA ILE A 63 -32.30 5.68 2.08
C ILE A 63 -32.65 6.75 3.11
N SER A 64 -33.65 7.58 2.81
CA SER A 64 -34.07 8.60 3.76
C SER A 64 -34.93 8.00 4.89
N ALA A 65 -34.99 8.69 6.03
CA ALA A 65 -35.89 8.32 7.13
C ALA A 65 -37.38 8.42 6.74
N GLN A 66 -37.72 9.12 5.64
CA GLN A 66 -39.06 9.17 5.09
C GLN A 66 -39.39 7.92 4.27
N ASP A 67 -38.42 7.39 3.51
CA ASP A 67 -38.56 6.14 2.75
C ASP A 67 -38.73 4.94 3.69
N MET A 68 -38.01 4.95 4.81
CA MET A 68 -38.17 3.96 5.88
C MET A 68 -39.58 3.95 6.49
N ARG A 69 -40.16 5.14 6.73
CA ARG A 69 -41.48 5.27 7.37
C ARG A 69 -42.63 5.00 6.41
N SER A 70 -42.45 5.29 5.13
CA SER A 70 -43.47 5.08 4.10
C SER A 70 -43.49 3.65 3.55
N GLY A 71 -42.54 2.81 3.93
CA GLY A 71 -42.43 1.44 3.41
C GLY A 71 -41.97 1.39 1.94
N ASN A 72 -41.50 2.51 1.38
CA ASN A 72 -41.00 2.62 0.00
C ASN A 72 -39.57 2.05 -0.17
N ILE A 73 -39.21 1.06 0.64
CA ILE A 73 -37.92 0.37 0.56
C ILE A 73 -38.18 -1.00 -0.04
N THR A 74 -37.58 -1.29 -1.19
CA THR A 74 -37.54 -2.66 -1.72
C THR A 74 -36.46 -3.43 -0.96
N PRO A 75 -36.79 -4.40 -0.10
CA PRO A 75 -35.80 -5.03 0.78
C PRO A 75 -34.67 -5.74 0.02
N GLY A 76 -34.97 -6.23 -1.19
CA GLY A 76 -33.99 -6.90 -2.07
C GLY A 76 -32.96 -5.97 -2.72
N LEU A 77 -33.09 -4.64 -2.57
CA LEU A 77 -32.12 -3.65 -3.07
C LEU A 77 -31.21 -3.11 -1.98
N LEU A 78 -31.48 -3.46 -0.71
CA LEU A 78 -30.74 -2.96 0.44
C LEU A 78 -29.40 -3.69 0.54
N SER A 79 -28.31 -2.94 0.36
CA SER A 79 -26.95 -3.45 0.48
C SER A 79 -26.29 -2.87 1.73
N THR A 80 -25.56 -3.71 2.45
CA THR A 80 -24.67 -3.27 3.52
C THR A 80 -23.27 -3.11 2.92
N VAL A 81 -22.79 -1.87 2.85
CA VAL A 81 -21.40 -1.58 2.48
C VAL A 81 -20.58 -1.49 3.75
N ARG A 82 -19.62 -2.40 3.90
CA ARG A 82 -18.64 -2.37 5.00
C ARG A 82 -17.27 -2.02 4.43
N VAL A 83 -16.77 -0.85 4.79
CA VAL A 83 -15.41 -0.42 4.44
C VAL A 83 -14.54 -0.55 5.67
N GLN A 84 -13.42 -1.27 5.53
CA GLN A 84 -12.40 -1.38 6.57
C GLN A 84 -11.20 -0.56 6.11
N TYR A 85 -10.91 0.49 6.86
CA TYR A 85 -9.72 1.30 6.67
C TYR A 85 -8.65 0.78 7.63
N VAL A 86 -7.53 0.33 7.05
CA VAL A 86 -6.35 -0.08 7.79
C VAL A 86 -5.28 0.98 7.56
N ALA A 87 -4.91 1.68 8.63
CA ALA A 87 -3.78 2.60 8.59
C ALA A 87 -2.49 1.77 8.63
N VAL A 88 -1.65 1.90 7.60
CA VAL A 88 -0.30 1.34 7.62
C VAL A 88 0.64 2.44 8.13
N ALA A 89 1.49 2.13 9.10
CA ALA A 89 2.46 3.07 9.65
C ALA A 89 3.26 3.79 8.57
N ALA A 90 3.34 5.12 8.66
CA ALA A 90 4.18 5.95 7.79
C ALA A 90 5.66 5.53 7.82
N ASP A 91 6.08 4.77 8.84
CA ASP A 91 7.39 4.08 8.91
C ASP A 91 7.61 3.05 7.80
N THR A 92 6.57 2.70 7.02
CA THR A 92 6.67 1.91 5.79
C THR A 92 6.73 2.75 4.52
N VAL A 93 6.46 4.07 4.60
CA VAL A 93 6.56 5.01 3.49
C VAL A 93 7.89 5.75 3.62
N VAL A 94 8.96 5.09 3.17
CA VAL A 94 10.27 5.71 3.02
C VAL A 94 10.12 6.94 2.10
N PRO A 95 10.58 8.14 2.50
CA PRO A 95 10.50 9.35 1.67
C PRO A 95 11.04 9.08 0.26
N PRO A 96 10.47 9.65 -0.83
CA PRO A 96 10.98 9.40 -2.19
C PRO A 96 12.48 9.70 -2.35
N SER A 97 13.03 10.62 -1.55
CA SER A 97 14.46 10.93 -1.48
C SER A 97 15.31 9.80 -0.89
N GLU A 98 14.71 8.90 -0.11
CA GLU A 98 15.35 7.75 0.54
C GLU A 98 14.97 6.42 -0.11
N GLN A 99 14.11 6.44 -1.13
CA GLN A 99 13.82 5.24 -1.91
C GLN A 99 14.99 4.91 -2.85
N PRO A 100 15.30 3.62 -3.03
CA PRO A 100 16.29 3.23 -4.01
C PRO A 100 15.79 3.48 -5.43
N THR A 101 16.70 3.89 -6.29
CA THR A 101 16.47 4.09 -7.73
C THR A 101 16.57 2.79 -8.53
N LYS A 102 17.31 1.80 -8.01
CA LYS A 102 17.41 0.45 -8.58
C LYS A 102 16.51 -0.52 -7.84
N THR A 103 16.13 -1.63 -8.47
CA THR A 103 15.44 -2.71 -7.77
C THR A 103 16.46 -3.72 -7.20
N PRO A 104 16.10 -4.49 -6.14
CA PRO A 104 16.96 -5.56 -5.63
C PRO A 104 17.39 -6.54 -6.72
N LYS A 105 16.49 -6.86 -7.65
CA LYS A 105 16.75 -7.75 -8.78
C LYS A 105 17.86 -7.21 -9.68
N ASP A 106 17.77 -5.95 -10.09
CA ASP A 106 18.75 -5.33 -10.99
C ASP A 106 20.16 -5.33 -10.38
N VAL A 107 20.25 -5.06 -9.08
CA VAL A 107 21.52 -5.03 -8.36
C VAL A 107 22.09 -6.44 -8.19
N ILE A 108 21.25 -7.43 -7.87
CA ILE A 108 21.65 -8.84 -7.79
C ILE A 108 22.15 -9.34 -9.15
N ASP A 109 21.44 -9.05 -10.24
CA ASP A 109 21.82 -9.47 -11.60
C ASP A 109 23.15 -8.81 -12.01
N GLY A 110 23.37 -7.55 -11.63
CA GLY A 110 24.65 -6.86 -11.81
C GLY A 110 25.82 -7.42 -10.99
N VAL A 111 25.56 -7.99 -9.81
CA VAL A 111 26.59 -8.66 -9.00
C VAL A 111 26.85 -10.08 -9.49
N ARG A 112 25.80 -10.83 -9.85
CA ARG A 112 25.89 -12.19 -10.38
C ARG A 112 26.68 -12.26 -11.69
N SER A 113 26.60 -11.22 -12.52
CA SER A 113 27.32 -11.13 -13.80
C SER A 113 28.80 -10.76 -13.67
N ARG A 114 29.31 -10.47 -12.46
CA ARG A 114 30.74 -10.24 -12.27
C ARG A 114 31.53 -11.53 -12.45
N GLU A 115 32.66 -11.47 -13.12
CA GLU A 115 33.48 -12.63 -13.47
C GLU A 115 33.87 -13.46 -12.23
N ASP A 116 34.26 -12.80 -11.14
CA ASP A 116 34.62 -13.45 -9.88
C ASP A 116 33.43 -14.16 -9.22
N VAL A 117 32.26 -13.52 -9.21
CA VAL A 117 31.03 -14.07 -8.62
C VAL A 117 30.48 -15.22 -9.45
N ALA A 118 30.47 -15.08 -10.79
CA ALA A 118 30.00 -16.12 -11.69
C ALA A 118 30.89 -17.37 -11.64
N ALA A 119 32.21 -17.19 -11.49
CA ALA A 119 33.12 -18.31 -11.27
C ALA A 119 32.80 -19.05 -9.96
N LEU A 120 32.59 -18.31 -8.87
CA LEU A 120 32.23 -18.89 -7.56
C LEU A 120 30.87 -19.59 -7.58
N ASP A 121 29.88 -19.00 -8.27
CA ASP A 121 28.54 -19.58 -8.48
C ASP A 121 28.63 -20.96 -9.14
N LYS A 122 29.48 -21.08 -10.16
CA LYS A 122 29.72 -22.35 -10.86
C LYS A 122 30.46 -23.38 -10.01
N ILE A 123 31.48 -22.95 -9.24
CA ILE A 123 32.30 -23.84 -8.41
C ILE A 123 31.48 -24.40 -7.24
N LEU A 124 30.65 -23.58 -6.62
CA LEU A 124 29.91 -23.92 -5.41
C LEU A 124 28.53 -24.53 -5.69
N GLY A 125 28.16 -24.70 -6.97
CA GLY A 125 26.91 -25.36 -7.36
C GLY A 125 25.66 -24.48 -7.20
N GLY A 126 25.84 -23.16 -7.24
CA GLY A 126 24.78 -22.17 -7.09
C GLY A 126 24.87 -21.38 -5.78
N LEU A 127 24.85 -20.05 -5.90
CA LEU A 127 24.82 -19.10 -4.81
C LEU A 127 23.41 -18.53 -4.62
N VAL A 128 23.05 -18.34 -3.36
CA VAL A 128 21.86 -17.61 -2.93
C VAL A 128 22.25 -16.15 -2.74
N PHE A 129 21.51 -15.24 -3.37
CA PHE A 129 21.79 -13.82 -3.32
C PHE A 129 20.70 -13.09 -2.54
N GLU A 130 21.13 -12.21 -1.64
CA GLU A 130 20.27 -11.29 -0.89
C GLU A 130 20.78 -9.87 -1.10
N ALA A 131 19.87 -8.92 -1.32
CA ALA A 131 20.19 -7.51 -1.46
C ALA A 131 19.43 -6.69 -0.43
N SER A 132 20.15 -5.91 0.37
CA SER A 132 19.59 -4.95 1.32
C SER A 132 20.00 -3.54 0.93
N PHE A 133 19.04 -2.62 0.97
CA PHE A 133 19.29 -1.22 0.69
C PHE A 133 19.60 -0.47 1.99
N VAL A 134 20.69 0.30 1.97
CA VAL A 134 21.16 1.11 3.09
C VAL A 134 20.89 2.58 2.76
N ALA A 135 19.73 3.08 3.21
CA ALA A 135 19.20 4.40 2.87
C ALA A 135 20.17 5.55 3.17
N GLY A 136 20.73 5.58 4.39
CA GLY A 136 21.64 6.65 4.82
C GLY A 136 22.92 6.78 3.97
N GLN A 137 23.28 5.75 3.19
CA GLN A 137 24.46 5.78 2.32
C GLN A 137 24.11 5.68 0.82
N ARG A 138 22.83 5.54 0.46
CA ARG A 138 22.34 5.28 -0.90
C ARG A 138 23.10 4.14 -1.60
N ARG A 139 23.30 3.05 -0.87
CA ARG A 139 24.05 1.88 -1.32
C ARG A 139 23.24 0.63 -1.11
N TRP A 140 23.48 -0.32 -1.99
CA TRP A 140 23.02 -1.69 -1.87
C TRP A 140 24.14 -2.55 -1.33
N LEU A 141 23.82 -3.37 -0.33
CA LEU A 141 24.64 -4.46 0.13
C LEU A 141 24.11 -5.75 -0.49
N VAL A 142 24.89 -6.37 -1.35
CA VAL A 142 24.55 -7.67 -1.93
C VAL A 142 25.43 -8.73 -1.29
N THR A 143 24.81 -9.71 -0.66
CA THR A 143 25.49 -10.89 -0.11
C THR A 143 25.21 -12.09 -1.00
N ALA A 144 26.23 -12.90 -1.23
CA ALA A 144 26.15 -14.18 -1.90
C ALA A 144 26.57 -15.27 -0.92
N LYS A 145 25.68 -16.23 -0.70
CA LYS A 145 25.86 -17.35 0.23
C LYS A 145 25.83 -18.68 -0.53
N ASP A 146 26.56 -19.66 -0.03
CA ASP A 146 26.46 -21.04 -0.54
C ASP A 146 25.22 -21.78 0.01
N ALA A 147 25.05 -23.04 -0.38
CA ALA A 147 23.94 -23.88 0.07
C ALA A 147 23.90 -24.09 1.60
N GLU A 148 25.06 -23.97 2.27
CA GLU A 148 25.20 -24.06 3.73
C GLU A 148 24.97 -22.70 4.43
N GLN A 149 24.50 -21.69 3.69
CA GLN A 149 24.28 -20.32 4.17
C GLN A 149 25.56 -19.61 4.63
N ARG A 150 26.74 -20.08 4.21
CA ARG A 150 28.01 -19.41 4.52
C ARG A 150 28.21 -18.25 3.56
N LEU A 151 28.69 -17.12 4.08
CA LEU A 151 29.00 -15.96 3.28
C LEU A 151 30.19 -16.25 2.36
N VAL A 152 29.96 -16.18 1.06
CA VAL A 152 30.99 -16.38 0.02
C VAL A 152 31.49 -15.03 -0.49
N ARG A 153 30.57 -14.09 -0.70
CA ARG A 153 30.91 -12.76 -1.21
C ARG A 153 29.97 -11.70 -0.66
N GLU A 154 30.52 -10.53 -0.42
CA GLU A 154 29.76 -9.34 -0.10
C GLU A 154 30.21 -8.21 -1.03
N VAL A 155 29.23 -7.50 -1.62
CA VAL A 155 29.47 -6.47 -2.60
C VAL A 155 28.61 -5.25 -2.28
N ILE A 156 29.26 -4.10 -2.17
CA ILE A 156 28.58 -2.82 -2.03
C ILE A 156 28.40 -2.19 -3.42
N VAL A 157 27.17 -1.88 -3.79
CA VAL A 157 26.80 -1.28 -5.09
C VAL A 157 26.13 0.07 -4.87
N PRO A 158 26.56 1.16 -5.53
CA PRO A 158 25.87 2.43 -5.46
C PRO A 158 24.50 2.36 -6.15
N ASP A 159 23.50 2.96 -5.54
CA ASP A 159 22.13 3.01 -6.08
C ASP A 159 22.04 3.93 -7.31
N GLY A 160 22.70 5.09 -7.31
CA GLY A 160 22.78 6.02 -8.44
C GLY A 160 24.09 6.00 -9.23
N LYS A 161 24.13 6.73 -10.35
CA LYS A 161 25.40 7.17 -10.95
C LYS A 161 25.98 8.30 -10.10
N ARG A 162 27.29 8.26 -9.90
CA ARG A 162 28.04 9.33 -9.22
C ARG A 162 27.99 10.62 -10.03
#